data_AF-A0A4Q0ST21-F1
#
_entry.id   AF-A0A4Q0ST21-F1
#
_cell.length_a   1.000
_cell.length_b   1.000
_cell.length_c   1.000
_cell.angle_alpha   90.00
_cell.angle_beta   90.00
_cell.angle_gamma   90.00
#
_symmetry.space_group_name_H-M   'P 1'
#
loop_
_entity.id
_entity.type
_entity.pdbx_description
1 polymer ?
#
loop_
_entity_poly.entity_id
_entity_poly.type
_entity_poly.pdbx_seq_one_letter_code
_entity_poly.pdbx_strand_id
1 'polypeptide(L)'
;MISFARPRRPIHKPHLPDGIRIYAISDIHGCAHLLQPMLRVIDADVARSRPHYAIEVFMGDYIDRGPDTRATLDILVERSRRGNAVFLKGNHEAFLVRVFEDPSLFEDWIAVGGTQTLMSYGLAPPDLKREEPTSILRDLIRAMPTEHLEFLDNLRLSFTCGDFFFVHAGVRPGVALSEQQENDLLWIREEFLESKKHFGKYIVHGHTPVRRADVRNNRANIDTGAYATGNLTLMSIQGSRMLAV
;
A
#
# COMPACT_ATOMS: atom_id res chain seq x y z
N MET A 1 12.31 49.51 19.92
CA MET A 1 12.44 48.67 18.71
C MET A 1 11.18 47.84 18.57
N ILE A 2 10.32 48.18 17.61
CA ILE A 2 9.08 47.43 17.33
C ILE A 2 9.49 46.19 16.53
N SER A 3 9.41 45.02 17.16
CA SER A 3 9.63 43.73 16.50
C SER A 3 8.43 43.43 15.61
N PHE A 4 8.60 43.59 14.30
CA PHE A 4 7.62 43.12 13.33
C PHE A 4 7.73 41.60 13.25
N ALA A 5 6.79 40.90 13.89
CA ALA A 5 6.58 39.48 13.66
C ALA A 5 6.36 39.27 12.16
N ARG A 6 7.24 38.49 11.51
CA ARG A 6 7.02 38.08 10.12
C ARG A 6 5.63 37.45 10.01
N PRO A 7 4.79 37.86 9.05
CA PRO A 7 3.50 37.21 8.86
C PRO A 7 3.74 35.72 8.61
N ARG A 8 3.13 34.87 9.44
CA ARG A 8 3.12 33.42 9.22
C ARG A 8 2.52 33.21 7.83
N ARG A 9 3.33 32.73 6.87
CA ARG A 9 2.83 32.30 5.56
C ARG A 9 1.67 31.32 5.82
N PRO A 10 0.51 31.49 5.16
CA PRO A 10 -0.60 30.56 5.34
C PRO A 10 -0.09 29.16 5.01
N ILE A 11 -0.36 28.21 5.91
CA ILE A 11 -0.04 26.79 5.69
C ILE A 11 -0.92 26.35 4.52
N HIS A 12 -0.32 26.23 3.34
CA HIS A 12 -1.03 25.70 2.17
C HIS A 12 -1.38 24.25 2.48
N LYS A 13 -2.68 23.98 2.69
CA LYS A 13 -3.16 22.61 2.86
C LYS A 13 -3.12 21.94 1.49
N PRO A 14 -2.65 20.69 1.39
CA PRO A 14 -2.63 19.99 0.12
C PRO A 14 -4.05 19.88 -0.43
N HIS A 15 -4.18 20.01 -1.75
CA HIS A 15 -5.47 20.02 -2.42
C HIS A 15 -5.47 19.07 -3.63
N LEU A 16 -6.57 18.32 -3.79
CA LEU A 16 -6.86 17.59 -5.02
C LEU A 16 -7.48 18.51 -6.08
N PRO A 17 -7.32 18.22 -7.38
CA PRO A 17 -8.06 18.95 -8.42
C PRO A 17 -9.58 18.85 -8.19
N ASP A 18 -10.30 19.88 -8.64
CA ASP A 18 -11.76 19.93 -8.49
C ASP A 18 -12.45 18.73 -9.17
N GLY A 19 -13.51 18.24 -8.54
CA GLY A 19 -14.27 17.08 -9.02
C GLY A 19 -13.61 15.71 -8.77
N ILE A 20 -12.35 15.66 -8.32
CA ILE A 20 -11.66 14.41 -7.98
C ILE A 20 -11.89 14.05 -6.50
N ARG A 21 -12.18 12.77 -6.27
CA ARG A 21 -12.14 12.13 -4.95
C ARG A 21 -11.21 10.92 -5.00
N ILE A 22 -10.36 10.77 -3.97
CA ILE A 22 -9.48 9.62 -3.81
C ILE A 22 -9.91 8.79 -2.60
N TYR A 23 -9.85 7.47 -2.75
CA TYR A 23 -9.96 6.48 -1.67
C TYR A 23 -8.63 5.72 -1.60
N ALA A 24 -7.84 5.95 -0.55
CA ALA A 24 -6.59 5.23 -0.32
C ALA A 24 -6.80 4.11 0.70
N ILE A 25 -6.48 2.87 0.32
CA ILE A 25 -6.68 1.66 1.13
C ILE A 25 -5.31 1.18 1.61
N SER A 26 -5.15 1.04 2.93
CA SER A 26 -3.91 0.61 3.56
C SER A 26 -3.53 -0.84 3.21
N ASP A 27 -2.37 -1.27 3.71
CA ASP A 27 -1.80 -2.62 3.62
C ASP A 27 -2.83 -3.69 3.98
N ILE A 28 -3.00 -4.69 3.10
CA ILE A 28 -4.10 -5.66 3.15
C ILE A 28 -3.62 -7.00 3.72
N HIS A 29 -2.43 -7.46 3.35
CA HIS A 29 -1.79 -8.68 3.85
C HIS A 29 -2.74 -9.88 3.89
N GLY A 30 -3.28 -10.31 2.74
CA GLY A 30 -4.14 -11.49 2.67
C GLY A 30 -5.48 -11.37 3.42
N CYS A 31 -5.88 -10.17 3.87
CA CYS A 31 -7.12 -9.98 4.64
C CYS A 31 -8.33 -9.74 3.74
N ALA A 32 -8.62 -10.68 2.83
CA ALA A 32 -9.76 -10.61 1.89
C ALA A 32 -11.09 -10.33 2.60
N HIS A 33 -11.27 -10.89 3.80
CA HIS A 33 -12.46 -10.71 4.64
C HIS A 33 -12.68 -9.26 5.13
N LEU A 34 -11.61 -8.45 5.24
CA LEU A 34 -11.70 -7.01 5.56
C LEU A 34 -11.85 -6.17 4.30
N LEU A 35 -11.20 -6.59 3.21
CA LEU A 35 -11.23 -5.89 1.93
C LEU A 35 -12.65 -5.82 1.34
N GLN A 36 -13.39 -6.92 1.28
CA GLN A 36 -14.72 -6.91 0.67
C GLN A 36 -15.71 -5.92 1.33
N PRO A 37 -15.85 -5.88 2.68
CA PRO A 37 -16.62 -4.82 3.35
C PRO A 37 -16.14 -3.42 2.99
N MET A 38 -14.83 -3.19 2.94
CA MET A 38 -14.28 -1.88 2.61
C MET A 38 -14.67 -1.42 1.22
N LEU A 39 -14.61 -2.31 0.22
CA LEU A 39 -15.03 -2.00 -1.14
C LEU A 39 -16.53 -1.64 -1.22
N ARG A 40 -17.38 -2.27 -0.40
CA ARG A 40 -18.81 -1.89 -0.30
C ARG A 40 -19.00 -0.49 0.28
N VAL A 41 -18.18 -0.09 1.25
CA VAL A 41 -18.20 1.27 1.80
C VAL A 41 -17.85 2.30 0.74
N ILE A 42 -16.80 2.03 -0.05
CA ILE A 42 -16.37 2.88 -1.17
C ILE A 42 -17.49 2.98 -2.21
N ASP A 43 -18.05 1.84 -2.65
CA ASP A 43 -19.11 1.79 -3.66
C ASP A 43 -20.35 2.58 -3.23
N ALA A 44 -20.77 2.44 -1.96
CA ALA A 44 -21.88 3.19 -1.41
C ALA A 44 -21.61 4.71 -1.33
N ASP A 45 -20.39 5.11 -0.95
CA ASP A 45 -20.02 6.53 -0.90
C ASP A 45 -19.93 7.15 -2.30
N VAL A 46 -19.38 6.46 -3.28
CA VAL A 46 -19.35 6.91 -4.68
C VAL A 46 -20.77 7.11 -5.22
N ALA A 47 -21.67 6.15 -5.00
CA ALA A 47 -23.05 6.24 -5.45
C ALA A 47 -23.81 7.43 -4.83
N ARG A 48 -23.52 7.74 -3.57
CA ARG A 48 -24.12 8.85 -2.82
C ARG A 48 -23.53 10.21 -3.18
N SER A 49 -22.20 10.32 -3.18
CA SER A 49 -21.48 11.59 -3.33
C SER A 49 -21.30 12.01 -4.80
N ARG A 50 -21.34 11.05 -5.73
CA ARG A 50 -21.26 11.26 -7.19
C ARG A 50 -20.13 12.23 -7.58
N PRO A 51 -18.88 11.96 -7.18
CA PRO A 51 -17.75 12.78 -7.63
C PRO A 51 -17.62 12.70 -9.16
N HIS A 52 -17.03 13.72 -9.77
CA HIS A 52 -16.81 13.71 -11.21
C HIS A 52 -15.83 12.58 -11.60
N TYR A 53 -14.78 12.40 -10.78
CA TYR A 53 -13.88 11.24 -10.85
C TYR A 53 -13.62 10.67 -9.45
N ALA A 54 -13.75 9.35 -9.31
CA ALA A 54 -13.37 8.61 -8.12
C ALA A 54 -12.17 7.71 -8.44
N ILE A 55 -11.05 7.88 -7.73
CA ILE A 55 -9.84 7.07 -7.89
C ILE A 55 -9.61 6.25 -6.62
N GLU A 56 -9.37 4.96 -6.79
CA GLU A 56 -8.98 4.07 -5.69
C GLU A 56 -7.49 3.83 -5.74
N VAL A 57 -6.79 4.02 -4.62
CA VAL A 57 -5.34 3.83 -4.51
C VAL A 57 -5.09 2.76 -3.45
N PHE A 58 -4.59 1.60 -3.87
CA PHE A 58 -4.20 0.52 -2.99
C PHE A 58 -2.71 0.65 -2.67
N MET A 59 -2.34 0.68 -1.39
CA MET A 59 -1.02 1.14 -0.95
C MET A 59 0.10 0.10 -1.00
N GLY A 60 -0.14 -1.09 -1.59
CA GLY A 60 0.80 -2.21 -1.58
C GLY A 60 0.55 -3.19 -0.43
N ASP A 61 1.41 -4.20 -0.31
CA ASP A 61 1.36 -5.24 0.71
C ASP A 61 0.00 -5.95 0.72
N TYR A 62 -0.32 -6.57 -0.41
CA TYR A 62 -1.53 -7.37 -0.65
C TYR A 62 -1.36 -8.80 -0.16
N ILE A 63 -0.13 -9.29 -0.22
CA ILE A 63 0.22 -10.68 0.07
C ILE A 63 0.78 -10.85 1.48
N ASP A 64 0.98 -12.10 1.87
CA ASP A 64 1.62 -12.56 3.11
C ASP A 64 0.87 -12.23 4.41
N ARG A 65 1.29 -12.90 5.48
CA ARG A 65 0.86 -12.75 6.89
C ARG A 65 -0.59 -13.10 7.20
N GLY A 66 -1.57 -12.46 6.55
CA GLY A 66 -2.98 -12.74 6.81
C GLY A 66 -3.48 -13.99 6.09
N PRO A 67 -4.74 -14.36 6.30
CA PRO A 67 -5.21 -15.72 6.11
C PRO A 67 -5.37 -16.14 4.65
N ASP A 68 -5.56 -15.20 3.71
CA ASP A 68 -5.99 -15.54 2.35
C ASP A 68 -5.47 -14.55 1.28
N THR A 69 -4.20 -14.74 0.90
CA THR A 69 -3.56 -14.01 -0.21
C THR A 69 -4.29 -14.26 -1.53
N ARG A 70 -4.64 -15.52 -1.83
CA ARG A 70 -5.32 -15.88 -3.08
C ARG A 70 -6.63 -15.11 -3.25
N ALA A 71 -7.53 -15.16 -2.26
CA ALA A 71 -8.80 -14.44 -2.37
C ALA A 71 -8.62 -12.91 -2.40
N THR A 72 -7.58 -12.39 -1.72
CA THR A 72 -7.23 -10.97 -1.82
C THR A 72 -6.90 -10.59 -3.26
N LEU A 73 -6.05 -11.37 -3.92
CA LEU A 73 -5.67 -11.11 -5.31
C LEU A 73 -6.84 -11.32 -6.29
N ASP A 74 -7.69 -12.34 -6.09
CA ASP A 74 -8.92 -12.52 -6.88
C ASP A 74 -9.79 -11.24 -6.86
N ILE A 75 -9.97 -10.65 -5.67
CA ILE A 75 -10.76 -9.42 -5.49
C ILE A 75 -10.10 -8.24 -6.20
N LEU A 76 -8.78 -8.06 -6.05
CA LEU A 76 -8.06 -6.93 -6.63
C LEU A 76 -7.99 -7.01 -8.16
N VAL A 77 -7.79 -8.20 -8.72
CA VAL A 77 -7.86 -8.45 -10.16
C VAL A 77 -9.23 -8.09 -10.71
N GLU A 78 -10.32 -8.54 -10.08
CA GLU A 78 -11.68 -8.15 -10.50
C GLU A 78 -11.88 -6.63 -10.36
N ARG A 79 -11.42 -6.04 -9.25
CA ARG A 79 -11.55 -4.60 -9.00
C ARG A 79 -10.82 -3.76 -10.06
N SER A 80 -9.66 -4.25 -10.53
CA SER A 80 -8.86 -3.56 -11.55
C SER A 80 -9.62 -3.32 -12.86
N ARG A 81 -10.58 -4.19 -13.20
CA ARG A 81 -11.39 -4.12 -14.43
C ARG A 81 -12.27 -2.88 -14.50
N ARG A 82 -12.48 -2.17 -13.39
CA ARG A 82 -13.22 -0.90 -13.35
C ARG A 82 -12.46 0.29 -13.95
N GLY A 83 -11.13 0.18 -14.10
CA GLY A 83 -10.31 1.19 -14.77
C GLY A 83 -10.04 2.47 -13.97
N ASN A 84 -10.50 2.55 -12.72
CA ASN A 84 -10.31 3.71 -11.83
C ASN A 84 -9.45 3.40 -10.59
N ALA A 85 -8.79 2.24 -10.57
CA ALA A 85 -7.94 1.79 -9.48
C ALA A 85 -6.45 1.92 -9.85
N VAL A 86 -5.64 2.24 -8.84
CA VAL A 86 -4.19 2.31 -8.88
C VAL A 86 -3.67 1.37 -7.81
N PHE A 87 -2.87 0.39 -8.21
CA PHE A 87 -2.27 -0.58 -7.29
C PHE A 87 -0.79 -0.28 -7.15
N LEU A 88 -0.38 0.09 -5.93
CA LEU A 88 1.03 0.33 -5.64
C LEU A 88 1.74 -0.98 -5.31
N LYS A 89 3.04 -1.03 -5.57
CA LYS A 89 3.90 -2.13 -5.16
C LYS A 89 4.28 -1.96 -3.70
N GLY A 90 4.06 -2.98 -2.88
CA GLY A 90 4.56 -3.06 -1.51
C GLY A 90 5.92 -3.76 -1.44
N ASN A 91 6.50 -3.74 -0.25
CA ASN A 91 7.77 -4.41 -0.02
C ASN A 91 7.62 -5.94 -0.01
N HIS A 92 6.44 -6.45 0.35
CA HIS A 92 6.15 -7.88 0.31
C HIS A 92 6.08 -8.41 -1.13
N GLU A 93 5.42 -7.69 -2.04
CA GLU A 93 5.41 -8.07 -3.46
C GLU A 93 6.81 -8.02 -4.07
N ALA A 94 7.60 -6.99 -3.74
CA ALA A 94 8.99 -6.91 -4.17
C ALA A 94 9.85 -8.06 -3.60
N PHE A 95 9.59 -8.47 -2.36
CA PHE A 95 10.35 -9.55 -1.74
C PHE A 95 10.01 -10.90 -2.37
N LEU A 96 8.74 -11.17 -2.68
CA LEU A 96 8.34 -12.40 -3.38
C LEU A 96 9.04 -12.54 -4.74
N VAL A 97 9.14 -11.46 -5.51
CA VAL A 97 9.89 -11.45 -6.79
C VAL A 97 11.35 -11.83 -6.56
N ARG A 98 12.00 -11.23 -5.56
CA ARG A 98 13.40 -11.55 -5.22
C ARG A 98 13.59 -13.01 -4.81
N VAL A 99 12.61 -13.61 -4.11
CA VAL A 99 12.66 -15.03 -3.72
C VAL A 99 12.52 -15.96 -4.94
N PHE A 100 11.74 -15.57 -5.94
CA PHE A 100 11.67 -16.31 -7.22
C PHE A 100 12.99 -16.25 -8.00
N GLU A 101 13.72 -15.15 -7.92
CA GLU A 101 15.04 -14.97 -8.56
C GLU A 101 16.17 -15.64 -7.76
N ASP A 102 16.10 -15.57 -6.44
CA ASP A 102 17.08 -16.12 -5.50
C ASP A 102 16.38 -16.93 -4.39
N PRO A 103 16.22 -18.26 -4.60
CA PRO A 103 15.61 -19.16 -3.62
C PRO A 103 16.34 -19.23 -2.27
N SER A 104 17.57 -18.70 -2.15
CA SER A 104 18.25 -18.64 -0.85
C SER A 104 17.56 -17.70 0.16
N LEU A 105 16.74 -16.77 -0.33
CA LEU A 105 15.95 -15.85 0.47
C LEU A 105 14.62 -16.45 0.99
N PHE A 106 14.35 -17.72 0.67
CA PHE A 106 13.07 -18.36 0.99
C PHE A 106 12.77 -18.39 2.49
N GLU A 107 13.75 -18.77 3.32
CA GLU A 107 13.54 -18.82 4.78
C GLU A 107 13.23 -17.44 5.37
N ASP A 108 13.88 -16.38 4.87
CA ASP A 108 13.61 -15.00 5.27
C ASP A 108 12.19 -14.56 4.89
N TRP A 109 11.71 -14.96 3.71
CA TRP A 109 10.34 -14.70 3.28
C TRP A 109 9.30 -15.44 4.13
N ILE A 110 9.57 -16.71 4.45
CA ILE A 110 8.75 -17.49 5.39
C ILE A 110 8.68 -16.81 6.76
N ALA A 111 9.80 -16.29 7.26
CA ALA A 111 9.88 -15.59 8.54
C ALA A 111 9.03 -14.30 8.60
N VAL A 112 8.73 -13.67 7.45
CA VAL A 112 7.92 -12.45 7.39
C VAL A 112 6.47 -12.67 6.93
N GLY A 113 6.04 -13.92 6.77
CA GLY A 113 4.64 -14.27 6.51
C GLY A 113 4.36 -14.99 5.18
N GLY A 114 5.38 -15.50 4.49
CA GLY A 114 5.23 -16.24 3.24
C GLY A 114 4.44 -17.55 3.36
N THR A 115 4.46 -18.20 4.54
CA THR A 115 3.72 -19.45 4.79
C THR A 115 2.23 -19.31 4.49
N GLN A 116 1.61 -18.20 4.89
CA GLN A 116 0.19 -17.97 4.66
C GLN A 116 -0.14 -17.81 3.17
N THR A 117 0.78 -17.20 2.41
CA THR A 117 0.66 -17.14 0.95
C THR A 117 0.66 -18.54 0.35
N LEU A 118 1.63 -19.40 0.70
CA LEU A 118 1.69 -20.80 0.25
C LEU A 118 0.37 -21.55 0.55
N MET A 119 -0.10 -21.45 1.79
CA MET A 119 -1.32 -22.12 2.24
C MET A 119 -2.57 -21.64 1.47
N SER A 120 -2.68 -20.34 1.17
CA SER A 120 -3.82 -19.80 0.42
C SER A 120 -3.90 -20.33 -1.02
N TYR A 121 -2.78 -20.81 -1.58
CA TYR A 121 -2.73 -21.48 -2.88
C TYR A 121 -2.84 -23.00 -2.79
N GLY A 122 -3.12 -23.56 -1.61
CA GLY A 122 -3.33 -24.99 -1.41
C GLY A 122 -2.06 -25.80 -1.17
N LEU A 123 -0.92 -25.15 -0.93
CA LEU A 123 0.33 -25.81 -0.55
C LEU A 123 0.36 -26.03 0.97
N ALA A 124 1.09 -27.06 1.41
CA ALA A 124 1.33 -27.28 2.82
C ALA A 124 2.33 -26.23 3.37
N PRO A 125 2.29 -25.93 4.69
CA PRO A 125 3.38 -25.21 5.35
C PRO A 125 4.70 -25.95 5.13
N PRO A 126 5.79 -25.26 4.74
CA PRO A 126 7.03 -25.93 4.37
C PRO A 126 7.79 -26.44 5.60
N ASP A 127 8.34 -27.66 5.52
CA ASP A 127 9.38 -28.14 6.43
C ASP A 127 10.75 -27.69 5.92
N LEU A 128 11.21 -26.56 6.45
CA LEU A 128 12.47 -25.91 6.06
C LEU A 128 13.72 -26.79 6.19
N LYS A 129 13.66 -27.90 6.94
CA LYS A 129 14.82 -28.81 7.09
C LYS A 129 14.85 -29.92 6.04
N ARG A 130 13.72 -30.19 5.39
CA ARG A 130 13.52 -31.38 4.55
C ARG A 130 13.15 -31.07 3.13
N GLU A 131 12.56 -29.90 2.90
CA GLU A 131 12.07 -29.49 1.59
C GLU A 131 13.00 -28.48 0.95
N GLU A 132 13.24 -28.66 -0.35
CA GLU A 132 14.06 -27.74 -1.14
C GLU A 132 13.24 -26.51 -1.54
N PRO A 133 13.68 -25.28 -1.20
CA PRO A 133 12.97 -24.04 -1.53
C PRO A 133 12.55 -23.93 -3.00
N THR A 134 13.44 -24.30 -3.92
CA THR A 134 13.19 -24.27 -5.36
C THR A 134 12.05 -25.20 -5.80
N SER A 135 11.77 -26.28 -5.07
CA SER A 135 10.61 -27.13 -5.36
C SER A 135 9.32 -26.44 -4.95
N ILE A 136 9.28 -25.92 -3.72
CA ILE A 136 8.10 -25.23 -3.17
C ILE A 136 7.73 -24.01 -4.01
N LEU A 137 8.72 -23.19 -4.40
CA LEU A 137 8.50 -22.02 -5.25
C LEU A 137 7.97 -22.39 -6.64
N ARG A 138 8.45 -23.48 -7.24
CA ARG A 138 7.89 -23.98 -8.52
C ARG A 138 6.44 -24.41 -8.37
N ASP A 139 6.10 -25.06 -7.27
CA ASP A 139 4.72 -25.47 -7.02
C ASP A 139 3.80 -24.27 -6.73
N LEU A 140 4.31 -23.24 -6.03
CA LEU A 140 3.60 -21.98 -5.85
C LEU A 140 3.31 -21.31 -7.20
N ILE A 141 4.33 -21.16 -8.07
CA ILE A 141 4.17 -20.56 -9.40
C ILE A 141 3.12 -21.31 -10.23
N ARG A 142 3.11 -22.66 -10.17
CA ARG A 142 2.09 -23.47 -10.86
C ARG A 142 0.68 -23.33 -10.28
N ALA A 143 0.58 -23.08 -8.98
CA ALA A 143 -0.70 -22.93 -8.29
C ALA A 143 -1.31 -21.52 -8.45
N MET A 144 -0.49 -20.50 -8.72
CA MET A 144 -0.95 -19.14 -8.96
C MET A 144 -1.61 -18.99 -10.34
N PRO A 145 -2.84 -18.43 -10.42
CA PRO A 145 -3.44 -18.02 -11.69
C PRO A 145 -2.55 -17.03 -12.45
N THR A 146 -2.55 -17.10 -13.78
CA THR A 146 -1.79 -16.18 -14.64
C THR A 146 -2.17 -14.73 -14.37
N GLU A 147 -3.45 -14.46 -14.15
CA GLU A 147 -3.97 -13.12 -13.85
C GLU A 147 -3.39 -12.56 -12.54
N HIS A 148 -3.03 -13.40 -11.57
CA HIS A 148 -2.40 -12.95 -10.33
C HIS A 148 -0.96 -12.54 -10.57
N LEU A 149 -0.22 -13.32 -11.36
CA LEU A 149 1.15 -13.02 -11.73
C LEU A 149 1.22 -11.72 -12.56
N GLU A 150 0.34 -11.58 -13.55
CA GLU A 150 0.21 -10.37 -14.36
C GLU A 150 -0.17 -9.15 -13.52
N PHE A 151 -1.08 -9.32 -12.56
CA PHE A 151 -1.45 -8.23 -11.64
C PHE A 151 -0.25 -7.75 -10.80
N LEU A 152 0.52 -8.68 -10.24
CA LEU A 152 1.71 -8.37 -9.43
C LEU A 152 2.82 -7.71 -10.26
N ASP A 153 2.98 -8.09 -11.52
CA ASP A 153 3.97 -7.51 -12.44
C ASP A 153 3.64 -6.06 -12.82
N ASN A 154 2.35 -5.70 -12.86
CA ASN A 154 1.88 -4.38 -13.27
C ASN A 154 1.76 -3.34 -12.13
N LEU A 155 2.26 -3.66 -10.93
CA LEU A 155 2.20 -2.77 -9.77
C LEU A 155 3.09 -1.52 -9.93
N ARG A 156 2.57 -0.36 -9.51
CA ARG A 156 3.25 0.94 -9.64
C ARG A 156 4.04 1.28 -8.39
N LEU A 157 5.21 1.92 -8.52
CA LEU A 157 5.95 2.39 -7.35
C LEU A 157 5.30 3.59 -6.65
N SER A 158 4.58 4.42 -7.40
CA SER A 158 3.91 5.60 -6.85
C SER A 158 2.79 6.11 -7.74
N PHE A 159 1.99 7.01 -7.18
CA PHE A 159 0.95 7.75 -7.87
C PHE A 159 0.88 9.20 -7.39
N THR A 160 0.54 10.12 -8.28
CA THR A 160 0.44 11.55 -7.97
C THR A 160 -0.88 12.10 -8.47
N CYS A 161 -1.54 12.90 -7.63
CA CYS A 161 -2.74 13.65 -8.02
C CYS A 161 -2.80 14.97 -7.24
N GLY A 162 -2.83 16.11 -7.94
CA GLY A 162 -2.72 17.42 -7.31
C GLY A 162 -1.48 17.52 -6.43
N ASP A 163 -1.67 17.95 -5.18
CA ASP A 163 -0.59 18.09 -4.19
C ASP A 163 -0.24 16.79 -3.47
N PHE A 164 -0.86 15.66 -3.81
CA PHE A 164 -0.66 14.38 -3.14
C PHE A 164 0.29 13.46 -3.90
N PHE A 165 1.12 12.73 -3.15
CA PHE A 165 1.98 11.67 -3.63
C PHE A 165 1.72 10.41 -2.80
N PHE A 166 1.32 9.34 -3.45
CA PHE A 166 1.00 8.05 -2.85
C PHE A 166 2.16 7.10 -3.12
N VAL A 167 2.67 6.47 -2.06
CA VAL A 167 3.80 5.55 -2.08
C VAL A 167 3.65 4.54 -0.95
N HIS A 168 4.15 3.33 -1.11
CA HIS A 168 4.04 2.30 -0.08
C HIS A 168 4.68 2.70 1.26
N ALA A 169 6.00 2.93 1.31
CA ALA A 169 6.70 3.19 2.58
C ALA A 169 6.93 4.68 2.86
N GLY A 170 7.47 5.42 1.90
CA GLY A 170 7.83 6.82 2.12
C GLY A 170 8.77 7.37 1.06
N VAL A 171 9.44 8.48 1.38
CA VAL A 171 10.41 9.13 0.48
C VAL A 171 11.65 9.57 1.25
N ARG A 172 12.83 9.47 0.62
CA ARG A 172 14.09 9.96 1.17
C ARG A 172 14.06 11.49 1.30
N PRO A 173 14.18 12.04 2.53
CA PRO A 173 14.12 13.49 2.72
C PRO A 173 15.28 14.23 2.04
N GLY A 174 14.96 15.27 1.27
CA GLY A 174 15.96 16.08 0.57
C GLY A 174 16.31 15.58 -0.84
N VAL A 175 15.75 14.46 -1.28
CA VAL A 175 15.81 13.98 -2.67
C VAL A 175 14.50 14.35 -3.37
N ALA A 176 14.56 14.81 -4.63
CA ALA A 176 13.35 15.13 -5.38
C ALA A 176 12.49 13.88 -5.60
N LEU A 177 11.16 14.04 -5.68
CA LEU A 177 10.24 12.90 -5.85
C LEU A 177 10.52 12.08 -7.12
N SER A 178 11.01 12.71 -8.18
CA SER A 178 11.41 12.06 -9.44
C SER A 178 12.76 11.33 -9.39
N GLU A 179 13.53 11.52 -8.32
CA GLU A 179 14.88 10.97 -8.14
C GLU A 179 14.95 9.95 -6.99
N GLN A 180 13.79 9.63 -6.40
CA GLN A 180 13.68 8.62 -5.36
C GLN A 180 14.09 7.25 -5.89
N GLN A 181 14.80 6.50 -5.06
CA GLN A 181 15.17 5.12 -5.39
C GLN A 181 14.04 4.17 -4.98
N GLU A 182 13.83 3.12 -5.77
CA GLU A 182 12.79 2.11 -5.47
C GLU A 182 12.93 1.53 -4.06
N ASN A 183 14.16 1.25 -3.63
CA ASN A 183 14.41 0.75 -2.27
C ASN A 183 13.88 1.70 -1.19
N ASP A 184 14.00 3.02 -1.38
CA ASP A 184 13.46 3.99 -0.41
C ASP A 184 11.93 4.02 -0.45
N LEU A 185 11.34 4.00 -1.64
CA LEU A 185 9.89 4.00 -1.82
C LEU A 185 9.21 2.78 -1.16
N LEU A 186 9.93 1.65 -1.09
CA LEU A 186 9.41 0.39 -0.57
C LEU A 186 9.82 0.09 0.88
N TRP A 187 10.97 0.56 1.37
CA TRP A 187 11.52 0.10 2.65
C TRP A 187 11.85 1.19 3.66
N ILE A 188 11.80 2.48 3.29
CA ILE A 188 12.22 3.55 4.21
C ILE A 188 11.32 3.63 5.46
N ARG A 189 11.93 3.87 6.62
CA ARG A 189 11.23 4.00 7.91
C ARG A 189 11.65 5.28 8.62
N GLU A 190 12.53 5.16 9.61
CA GLU A 190 12.82 6.20 10.61
C GLU A 190 13.18 7.55 9.98
N GLU A 191 14.06 7.58 8.98
CA GLU A 191 14.51 8.85 8.39
C GLU A 191 13.35 9.63 7.73
N PHE A 192 12.37 8.92 7.15
CA PHE A 192 11.17 9.53 6.59
C PHE A 192 10.13 9.84 7.68
N LEU A 193 9.85 8.88 8.57
CA LEU A 193 8.80 8.97 9.58
C LEU A 193 9.04 10.11 10.59
N GLU A 194 10.30 10.40 10.90
CA GLU A 194 10.71 11.47 11.82
C GLU A 194 10.92 12.82 11.13
N SER A 195 11.03 12.84 9.80
CA SER A 195 11.25 14.07 9.04
C SER A 195 10.04 15.01 9.12
N LYS A 196 10.32 16.28 9.44
CA LYS A 196 9.38 17.40 9.39
C LYS A 196 9.50 18.22 8.11
N LYS A 197 10.34 17.80 7.16
CA LYS A 197 10.57 18.51 5.90
C LYS A 197 9.33 18.43 5.00
N HIS A 198 9.15 19.44 4.17
CA HIS A 198 8.21 19.39 3.06
C HIS A 198 8.85 18.61 1.91
N PHE A 199 8.11 17.70 1.27
CA PHE A 199 8.64 16.81 0.23
C PHE A 199 8.28 17.26 -1.19
N GLY A 200 7.79 18.49 -1.34
CA GLY A 200 7.21 19.00 -2.59
C GLY A 200 5.74 18.63 -2.76
N LYS A 201 5.32 17.48 -2.22
CA LYS A 201 3.93 17.02 -2.14
C LYS A 201 3.61 16.47 -0.74
N TYR A 202 2.33 16.31 -0.44
CA TYR A 202 1.85 15.63 0.75
C TYR A 202 1.88 14.12 0.54
N ILE A 203 2.61 13.40 1.39
CA ILE A 203 2.84 11.97 1.20
C ILE A 203 1.76 11.14 1.89
N VAL A 204 1.07 10.26 1.17
CA VAL A 204 0.18 9.25 1.77
C VAL A 204 0.90 7.91 1.64
N HIS A 205 1.02 7.16 2.74
CA HIS A 205 1.80 5.92 2.81
C HIS A 205 1.27 4.92 3.85
N GLY A 206 1.85 3.72 3.85
CA GLY A 206 1.60 2.61 4.77
C GLY A 206 2.91 2.03 5.33
N HIS A 207 3.09 0.70 5.21
CA HIS A 207 4.31 -0.09 5.50
C HIS A 207 4.72 -0.25 6.98
N THR A 208 4.58 0.81 7.78
CA THR A 208 4.92 0.78 9.21
C THR A 208 3.63 0.85 10.02
N PRO A 209 3.16 -0.28 10.59
CA PRO A 209 1.87 -0.32 11.28
C PRO A 209 1.82 0.66 12.45
N VAL A 210 0.72 1.42 12.54
CA VAL A 210 0.42 2.33 13.64
C VAL A 210 -0.94 2.00 14.24
N ARG A 211 -1.16 2.28 15.53
CA ARG A 211 -2.45 1.97 16.19
C ARG A 211 -3.66 2.69 15.59
N ARG A 212 -3.43 3.85 14.98
CA ARG A 212 -4.39 4.70 14.29
C ARG A 212 -3.64 5.49 13.23
N ALA A 213 -4.33 5.89 12.16
CA ALA A 213 -3.72 6.70 11.11
C ALA A 213 -2.97 7.92 11.69
N ASP A 214 -1.70 8.07 11.31
CA ASP A 214 -0.80 9.16 11.75
C ASP A 214 -0.76 10.26 10.68
N VAL A 215 -1.71 11.18 10.77
CA VAL A 215 -1.87 12.32 9.86
C VAL A 215 -1.08 13.52 10.40
N ARG A 216 -0.01 13.89 9.70
CA ARG A 216 0.87 15.03 10.00
C ARG A 216 0.75 16.11 8.92
N ASN A 217 1.49 17.20 9.07
CA ASN A 217 1.45 18.33 8.12
C ASN A 217 2.10 18.03 6.75
N ASN A 218 2.98 17.02 6.67
CA ASN A 218 3.74 16.66 5.47
C ASN A 218 3.46 15.24 4.96
N ARG A 219 2.80 14.40 5.75
CA ARG A 219 2.48 13.01 5.40
C ARG A 219 1.30 12.46 6.20
N ALA A 220 0.67 11.41 5.70
CA ALA A 220 -0.27 10.57 6.42
C ALA A 220 0.13 9.10 6.29
N ASN A 221 0.36 8.44 7.43
CA ASN A 221 0.46 6.98 7.49
C ASN A 221 -0.93 6.41 7.74
N ILE A 222 -1.40 5.52 6.87
CA ILE A 222 -2.71 4.88 6.99
C ILE A 222 -2.63 3.38 7.31
N ASP A 223 -1.44 2.79 7.42
CA ASP A 223 -1.31 1.38 7.80
C ASP A 223 -1.62 1.17 9.29
N THR A 224 -2.76 0.54 9.57
CA THR A 224 -3.18 0.16 10.92
C THR A 224 -3.00 -1.33 11.22
N GLY A 225 -2.25 -2.04 10.37
CA GLY A 225 -1.85 -3.42 10.56
C GLY A 225 -3.02 -4.40 10.44
N ALA A 226 -3.71 -4.40 9.29
CA ALA A 226 -4.92 -5.20 9.06
C ALA A 226 -4.79 -6.67 9.48
N TYR A 227 -3.69 -7.34 9.13
CA TYR A 227 -3.45 -8.74 9.49
C TYR A 227 -3.34 -8.99 11.00
N ALA A 228 -2.85 -8.00 11.75
CA ALA A 228 -2.57 -8.13 13.17
C ALA A 228 -3.71 -7.60 14.05
N THR A 229 -4.41 -6.55 13.58
CA THR A 229 -5.40 -5.82 14.39
C THR A 229 -6.84 -6.08 13.93
N GLY A 230 -7.03 -6.62 12.73
CA GLY A 230 -8.34 -6.72 12.10
C GLY A 230 -8.87 -5.38 11.55
N ASN A 231 -8.07 -4.31 11.60
CA ASN A 231 -8.45 -2.99 11.11
C ASN A 231 -7.79 -2.73 9.76
N LEU A 232 -8.60 -2.67 8.70
CA LEU A 232 -8.18 -2.15 7.40
C LEU A 232 -8.61 -0.68 7.32
N THR A 233 -7.67 0.24 7.09
CA THR A 233 -7.97 1.67 7.08
C THR A 233 -8.22 2.18 5.67
N LEU A 234 -9.22 3.05 5.57
CA LEU A 234 -9.54 3.81 4.36
C LEU A 234 -9.36 5.29 4.62
N MET A 235 -8.55 5.95 3.80
CA MET A 235 -8.50 7.41 3.73
C MET A 235 -9.25 7.93 2.51
N SER A 236 -10.29 8.73 2.75
CA SER A 236 -10.97 9.50 1.71
C SER A 236 -10.42 10.92 1.63
N ILE A 237 -10.22 11.42 0.41
CA ILE A 237 -9.68 12.76 0.15
C ILE A 237 -10.56 13.47 -0.89
N GLN A 238 -10.98 14.70 -0.59
CA GLN A 238 -11.63 15.60 -1.55
C GLN A 238 -11.27 17.06 -1.26
N GLY A 239 -10.80 17.76 -2.29
CA GLY A 239 -10.18 19.07 -2.11
C GLY A 239 -9.04 18.97 -1.10
N SER A 240 -9.12 19.71 0.02
CA SER A 240 -8.16 19.64 1.15
C SER A 240 -8.65 18.81 2.34
N ARG A 241 -9.85 18.22 2.26
CA ARG A 241 -10.39 17.40 3.34
C ARG A 241 -9.84 15.98 3.22
N MET A 242 -9.22 15.51 4.30
CA MET A 242 -8.78 14.13 4.47
C MET A 242 -9.54 13.52 5.65
N LEU A 243 -10.05 12.31 5.49
CA LEU A 243 -10.71 11.53 6.55
C LEU A 243 -10.22 10.08 6.46
N ALA A 244 -9.54 9.62 7.51
CA ALA A 244 -9.16 8.22 7.70
C ALA A 244 -10.14 7.53 8.66
N VAL A 245 -10.69 6.39 8.24
CA VAL A 245 -11.61 5.54 8.99
C VAL A 245 -11.13 4.10 9.04
#